data_AF-A0A3B9X0F2-F1
#
_entry.id   AF-A0A3B9X0F2-F1
#
_cell.length_a   1.000
_cell.length_b   1.000
_cell.length_c   1.000
_cell.angle_alpha   90.00
_cell.angle_beta   90.00
_cell.angle_gamma   90.00
#
_symmetry.space_group_name_H-M   'P 1'
#
loop_
_entity.id
_entity.type
_entity.pdbx_description
1 polymer ?
#
loop_
_entity_poly.entity_id
_entity_poly.type
_entity_poly.pdbx_seq_one_letter_code
_entity_poly.pdbx_strand_id
1 'polypeptide(L)'
;MTRQLFISDLHLEDSRPDISAALFEFLNHNLGKTDELFILGDLFETWIGDDSESELSLAVAAALTDFVNAGSDVFLMHGNRDFLL
;
A
#
# COMPACT_ATOMS: atom_id res chain seq x y z
N MET A 1 22.44 -2.39 -9.12
CA MET A 1 22.30 -1.60 -7.89
C MET A 1 20.91 -1.88 -7.37
N THR A 2 20.77 -2.19 -6.09
CA THR A 2 19.47 -2.44 -5.46
C THR A 2 18.71 -1.12 -5.29
N ARG A 3 17.42 -1.09 -5.62
CA ARG A 3 16.52 0.06 -5.47
C ARG A 3 15.42 -0.30 -4.48
N GLN A 4 15.38 0.46 -3.40
CA GLN A 4 14.41 0.31 -2.32
C GLN A 4 13.54 1.56 -2.23
N LEU A 5 12.24 1.38 -2.00
CA LEU A 5 11.28 2.46 -1.81
C LEU A 5 10.69 2.39 -0.39
N PHE A 6 10.44 3.56 0.19
CA PHE A 6 9.87 3.71 1.53
C PHE A 6 8.71 4.72 1.44
N ILE A 7 7.53 4.32 1.90
CA ILE A 7 6.34 5.18 2.01
C ILE A 7 5.68 4.97 3.39
N SER A 8 4.95 5.96 3.88
CA SER A 8 4.19 5.91 5.14
C SER A 8 3.14 7.02 5.16
N ASP A 9 2.20 6.96 6.13
CA ASP A 9 1.26 8.05 6.42
C ASP A 9 0.39 8.43 5.21
N LEU A 10 -0.10 7.44 4.47
CA LEU A 10 -0.98 7.65 3.32
C LEU A 10 -2.41 7.95 3.77
N HIS A 11 -2.86 7.37 4.88
CA HIS A 11 -4.21 7.57 5.41
C HIS A 11 -5.30 7.33 4.35
N LEU A 12 -5.24 6.21 3.63
CA LEU A 12 -6.21 5.87 2.60
C LEU A 12 -7.62 5.77 3.19
N GLU A 13 -8.57 6.45 2.54
CA GLU A 13 -9.99 6.44 2.89
C GLU A 13 -10.84 6.72 1.64
N ASP A 14 -12.08 6.22 1.62
CA ASP A 14 -13.00 6.38 0.47
C ASP A 14 -13.34 7.85 0.17
N SER A 15 -13.24 8.72 1.17
CA SER A 15 -13.52 10.16 1.02
C SER A 15 -12.41 10.92 0.31
N ARG A 16 -11.21 10.31 0.16
CA ARG A 16 -10.00 10.89 -0.45
C ARG A 16 -9.46 10.04 -1.61
N PRO A 17 -10.25 9.87 -2.70
CA PRO A 17 -9.84 9.06 -3.85
C PRO A 17 -8.63 9.63 -4.59
N ASP A 18 -8.28 10.91 -4.36
CA ASP A 18 -7.07 11.53 -4.88
C ASP A 18 -5.80 10.85 -4.34
N ILE A 19 -5.81 10.43 -3.07
CA ILE A 19 -4.65 9.81 -2.43
C ILE A 19 -4.47 8.37 -2.92
N SER A 20 -5.57 7.60 -3.02
CA SER A 20 -5.52 6.24 -3.55
C SER A 20 -5.10 6.23 -5.04
N ALA A 21 -5.58 7.17 -5.84
CA ALA A 21 -5.13 7.34 -7.23
C ALA A 21 -3.62 7.61 -7.31
N ALA A 22 -3.09 8.48 -6.43
CA ALA A 22 -1.65 8.75 -6.38
C ALA A 22 -0.83 7.52 -5.97
N LEU A 23 -1.31 6.70 -5.03
CA LEU A 23 -0.67 5.43 -4.69
C LEU A 23 -0.65 4.48 -5.90
N PHE A 24 -1.77 4.33 -6.61
CA PHE A 24 -1.82 3.44 -7.78
C PHE A 24 -0.92 3.91 -8.91
N GLU A 25 -0.86 5.22 -9.18
CA GLU A 25 0.07 5.79 -10.15
C GLU A 25 1.53 5.54 -9.72
N PHE A 26 1.85 5.72 -8.44
CA PHE A 26 3.17 5.44 -7.89
C PHE A 26 3.56 3.97 -8.05
N LEU A 27 2.69 3.02 -7.71
CA LEU A 27 2.96 1.58 -7.86
C LEU A 27 3.18 1.24 -9.34
N ASN A 28 2.31 1.70 -10.23
CA ASN A 28 2.42 1.44 -11.67
C ASN A 28 3.72 2.03 -12.27
N HIS A 29 4.11 3.23 -11.85
CA HIS A 29 5.34 3.87 -12.34
C HIS A 29 6.60 3.04 -11.97
N ASN A 30 6.58 2.40 -10.80
CA ASN A 30 7.69 1.66 -10.22
C ASN A 30 7.65 0.15 -10.48
N LEU A 31 6.59 -0.36 -11.10
CA LEU A 31 6.35 -1.77 -11.34
C LEU A 31 7.52 -2.43 -12.11
N GLY A 32 8.09 -3.50 -11.54
CA GLY A 32 9.23 -4.22 -12.13
C GLY A 32 10.55 -3.44 -12.19
N LYS A 33 10.63 -2.28 -11.52
CA LYS A 33 11.82 -1.40 -11.49
C LYS A 33 12.37 -1.20 -10.07
N THR A 34 11.86 -1.96 -9.11
CA THR A 34 12.18 -1.84 -7.68
C THR A 34 12.43 -3.24 -7.14
N ASP A 35 13.41 -3.38 -6.26
CA ASP A 35 13.68 -4.67 -5.61
C ASP A 35 12.80 -4.82 -4.37
N GLU A 36 12.64 -3.75 -3.57
CA GLU A 36 11.88 -3.79 -2.31
C GLU A 36 11.03 -2.52 -2.11
N LEU A 37 9.79 -2.70 -1.63
CA LEU A 37 8.89 -1.63 -1.17
C LEU A 37 8.57 -1.82 0.31
N PHE A 38 8.91 -0.83 1.12
CA PHE A 38 8.58 -0.77 2.53
C PHE A 38 7.46 0.24 2.77
N ILE A 39 6.39 -0.20 3.41
CA ILE A 39 5.26 0.61 3.86
C ILE A 39 5.34 0.69 5.39
N LEU A 40 5.69 1.86 5.92
CA LEU A 40 6.04 2.07 7.32
C LEU A 40 4.86 2.58 8.16
N GLY A 41 3.70 1.92 8.03
CA GLY A 41 2.49 2.21 8.82
C GLY A 41 1.62 3.35 8.28
N ASP A 42 0.42 3.43 8.84
CA ASP A 42 -0.62 4.42 8.53
C ASP A 42 -0.92 4.45 7.01
N LEU A 43 -1.01 3.26 6.41
CA LEU A 43 -1.46 3.04 5.04
C LEU A 43 -2.95 3.39 4.90
N PHE A 44 -3.78 2.97 5.86
CA PHE A 44 -5.19 3.32 5.92
C PHE A 44 -5.49 4.31 7.05
N GLU A 45 -6.47 5.19 6.86
CA GLU A 45 -6.86 6.16 7.91
C GLU A 45 -7.45 5.47 9.15
N THR A 46 -8.06 4.30 8.96
CA THR A 46 -8.54 3.43 10.04
C THR A 46 -8.59 1.98 9.54
N TRP A 47 -8.16 1.03 10.37
CA TRP A 47 -8.37 -0.40 10.15
C TRP A 47 -9.05 -1.02 11.37
N ILE A 48 -10.22 -1.62 11.19
CA ILE A 48 -11.00 -2.22 12.30
C ILE A 48 -10.86 -3.75 12.37
N GLY A 49 -10.19 -4.36 11.39
CA GLY A 49 -9.94 -5.79 11.30
C GLY A 49 -10.06 -6.29 9.85
N ASP A 50 -9.44 -7.43 9.55
CA ASP A 50 -9.42 -8.01 8.20
C ASP A 50 -10.81 -8.47 7.72
N ASP A 51 -11.78 -8.61 8.62
CA ASP A 51 -13.17 -8.91 8.30
C ASP A 51 -13.95 -7.69 7.77
N SER A 52 -13.38 -6.48 7.87
CA SER A 52 -13.98 -5.26 7.31
C SER A 52 -13.45 -4.94 5.91
N GLU A 53 -13.68 -5.85 4.96
CA GLU A 53 -13.33 -5.63 3.56
C GLU A 53 -14.10 -4.41 2.98
N SER A 54 -13.39 -3.57 2.23
CA SER A 54 -13.95 -2.48 1.43
C SER A 54 -13.45 -2.57 -0.01
N GLU A 55 -14.13 -1.91 -0.95
CA GLU A 55 -13.67 -1.86 -2.34
C GLU A 55 -12.25 -1.26 -2.44
N LEU A 56 -11.94 -0.26 -1.62
CA LEU A 56 -10.62 0.36 -1.56
C LEU A 56 -9.57 -0.61 -1.01
N SER A 57 -9.84 -1.32 0.08
CA SER A 57 -8.86 -2.24 0.66
C SER A 57 -8.56 -3.41 -0.26
N LEU A 58 -9.58 -3.96 -0.93
CA LEU A 58 -9.42 -4.98 -1.95
C LEU A 58 -8.61 -4.48 -3.16
N ALA A 59 -8.85 -3.24 -3.61
CA ALA A 59 -8.09 -2.64 -4.71
C ALA A 59 -6.60 -2.42 -4.34
N VAL A 60 -6.33 -1.96 -3.12
CA VAL A 60 -4.95 -1.79 -2.61
C VAL A 60 -4.25 -3.14 -2.49
N ALA A 61 -4.91 -4.16 -1.93
CA ALA A 61 -4.35 -5.51 -1.82
C ALA A 61 -4.02 -6.10 -3.20
N ALA A 62 -4.90 -5.91 -4.19
CA ALA A 62 -4.67 -6.34 -5.56
C ALA A 62 -3.45 -5.62 -6.18
N ALA A 63 -3.37 -4.30 -6.04
CA ALA A 63 -2.26 -3.51 -6.58
C ALA A 63 -0.90 -3.87 -5.95
N LEU A 64 -0.86 -4.12 -4.62
CA LEU A 64 0.34 -4.59 -3.95
C LEU A 64 0.71 -6.02 -4.37
N THR A 65 -0.28 -6.89 -4.58
CA THR A 65 -0.07 -8.25 -5.10
C THR A 65 0.53 -8.21 -6.52
N ASP A 66 0.03 -7.34 -7.39
CA ASP A 66 0.61 -7.12 -8.71
C ASP A 66 2.05 -6.60 -8.64
N PHE A 67 2.34 -5.74 -7.67
CA PHE A 67 3.70 -5.25 -7.41
C PHE A 67 4.66 -6.39 -7.01
N VAL A 68 4.19 -7.31 -6.15
CA VAL A 68 4.94 -8.53 -5.79
C VAL A 68 5.14 -9.44 -6.99
N ASN A 69 4.09 -9.67 -7.78
CA ASN A 69 4.15 -10.51 -8.98
C ASN A 69 5.09 -9.95 -10.06
N ALA A 70 5.34 -8.64 -10.06
CA ALA A 70 6.30 -7.98 -10.94
C ALA A 70 7.76 -8.14 -10.49
N GLY A 71 8.02 -8.79 -9.36
CA GLY A 71 9.35 -9.16 -8.88
C GLY A 71 9.89 -8.32 -7.73
N SER A 72 9.08 -7.48 -7.09
CA SER A 72 9.47 -6.71 -5.90
C SER A 72 9.03 -7.40 -4.62
N ASP A 73 9.84 -7.38 -3.56
CA ASP A 73 9.37 -7.75 -2.23
C ASP A 73 8.62 -6.57 -1.60
N VAL A 74 7.48 -6.84 -0.94
CA VAL A 74 6.68 -5.82 -0.24
C VAL A 74 6.66 -6.12 1.25
N PHE A 75 7.05 -5.14 2.06
CA PHE A 75 7.07 -5.23 3.52
C PHE A 75 6.14 -4.18 4.10
N LEU A 76 5.30 -4.60 5.03
CA LEU A 76 4.34 -3.75 5.72
C LEU A 76 4.65 -3.75 7.22
N MET A 77 4.77 -2.57 7.79
CA MET A 77 4.81 -2.33 9.23
C MET A 77 3.49 -1.70 9.66
N HIS A 78 2.96 -2.13 10.79
CA HIS A 78 1.78 -1.54 11.42
C HIS A 78 2.02 -0.08 11.84
N GLY A 79 1.07 0.80 11.55
CA GLY A 79 0.98 2.14 12.11
C GLY A 79 0.05 2.21 13.31
N ASN A 80 -0.16 3.42 13.85
CA ASN A 80 -1.09 3.62 14.97
C ASN A 80 -2.56 3.63 14.53
N ARG A 81 -2.85 3.84 13.25
CA ARG A 81 -4.22 3.83 12.69
C ARG A 81 -4.67 2.45 12.21
N ASP A 82 -3.72 1.64 11.79
CA ASP A 82 -3.93 0.38 11.10
C ASP A 82 -3.18 -0.80 11.74
N PHE A 83 -3.00 -0.76 13.06
CA PHE A 83 -2.32 -1.82 13.83
C PHE A 83 -3.03 -3.18 13.85
N LEU A 84 -4.25 -3.26 13.30
CA LEU A 84 -5.03 -4.51 13.18
C LEU A 84 -4.94 -5.15 11.78
N LEU A 85 -4.12 -4.57 10.89
CA LEU A 85 -3.89 -5.02 9.51
C LEU A 85 -2.99 -6.26 9.42
#